data_AF-A0A1I8H5P9-F1
#
_entry.id   AF-A0A1I8H5P9-F1
#
_cell.length_a   1.000
_cell.length_b   1.000
_cell.length_c   1.000
_cell.angle_alpha   90.00
_cell.angle_beta   90.00
_cell.angle_gamma   90.00
#
_symmetry.space_group_name_H-M   'P 1'
#
loop_
_entity.id
_entity.type
_entity.pdbx_description
1 polymer ?
#
loop_
_entity_poly.entity_id
_entity_poly.type
_entity_poly.pdbx_seq_one_letter_code
_entity_poly.pdbx_strand_id
1 'polypeptide(L)'
;YLGSSSALDLRVGVITEAGNLNSSLIDVAFARRVNYNWRVLQGHTLSYVHVNVSSVLESGLSGLIGVGSCSLLDEVSSLSKSLQLPLIALPTGLCDSARLSKGMLQLVF
;
A
#
# COMPACT_ATOMS: atom_id res chain seq x y z
N TYR A 1 -13.28 -33.97 2.00
CA TYR A 1 -13.65 -32.62 1.52
C TYR A 1 -12.40 -31.76 1.49
N LEU A 2 -11.65 -31.79 0.39
CA LEU A 2 -10.52 -30.89 0.17
C LEU A 2 -11.10 -29.57 -0.34
N GLY A 3 -11.21 -28.58 0.55
CA GLY A 3 -11.62 -27.24 0.17
C GLY A 3 -10.65 -26.69 -0.87
N SER A 4 -11.15 -26.42 -2.07
CA SER A 4 -10.40 -25.71 -3.11
C SER A 4 -10.20 -24.28 -2.60
N SER A 5 -9.09 -24.01 -1.91
CA SER A 5 -8.67 -22.65 -1.58
C SER A 5 -8.25 -22.01 -2.89
N SER A 6 -9.12 -21.18 -3.47
CA SER A 6 -8.79 -20.38 -4.64
C SER A 6 -7.61 -19.48 -4.29
N ALA A 7 -6.53 -19.57 -5.07
CA ALA A 7 -5.39 -18.68 -4.91
C ALA A 7 -5.87 -17.21 -5.06
N LEU A 8 -5.72 -16.42 -4.01
CA LEU A 8 -5.99 -14.98 -4.04
C LEU A 8 -4.83 -14.27 -4.75
N ASP A 9 -5.17 -13.39 -5.68
CA ASP A 9 -4.25 -12.44 -6.28
C ASP A 9 -4.55 -11.04 -5.72
N LEU A 10 -3.70 -10.60 -4.80
CA LEU A 10 -3.83 -9.34 -4.08
C LEU A 10 -3.05 -8.26 -4.82
N ARG A 11 -3.70 -7.18 -5.23
CA ARG A 11 -3.05 -6.04 -5.91
C ARG A 11 -3.02 -4.83 -4.99
N VAL A 12 -1.85 -4.26 -4.73
CA VAL A 12 -1.70 -3.08 -3.86
C VAL A 12 -1.30 -1.86 -4.68
N GLY A 13 -2.00 -0.74 -4.49
CA GLY A 13 -1.62 0.53 -5.10
C GLY A 13 -0.53 1.20 -4.27
N VAL A 14 0.59 1.56 -4.90
CA VAL A 14 1.72 2.22 -4.23
C VAL A 14 1.87 3.63 -4.79
N ILE A 15 1.68 4.61 -3.92
CA ILE A 15 1.76 6.04 -4.23
C ILE A 15 2.98 6.60 -3.53
N THR A 16 3.95 7.09 -4.29
CA THR A 16 5.22 7.59 -3.77
C THR A 16 5.51 8.97 -4.31
N GLU A 17 5.92 9.88 -3.45
CA GLU A 17 6.46 11.18 -3.87
C GLU A 17 7.81 10.98 -4.59
N ALA A 18 8.05 11.76 -5.63
CA ALA A 18 9.25 11.63 -6.46
C ALA A 18 10.53 11.74 -5.61
N GLY A 19 11.41 10.75 -5.74
CA GLY A 19 12.70 10.72 -5.04
C GLY A 19 12.69 10.12 -3.63
N ASN A 20 11.51 9.83 -3.05
CA ASN A 20 11.42 9.31 -1.68
C ASN A 20 11.60 7.79 -1.57
N LEU A 21 11.35 7.03 -2.63
CA LEU A 21 11.55 5.58 -2.67
C LEU A 21 12.07 5.13 -4.03
N ASN A 22 13.06 4.23 -4.02
CA ASN A 22 13.52 3.54 -5.22
C ASN A 22 12.56 2.38 -5.53
N SER A 23 12.06 2.32 -6.76
CA SER A 23 11.18 1.23 -7.24
C SER A 23 11.78 -0.16 -7.00
N SER A 24 13.11 -0.28 -7.11
CA SER A 24 13.82 -1.53 -6.83
C SER A 24 13.64 -2.05 -5.40
N LEU A 25 13.45 -1.16 -4.41
CA LEU A 25 13.18 -1.59 -3.03
C LEU A 25 11.79 -2.19 -2.89
N ILE A 26 10.81 -1.63 -3.62
CA ILE A 26 9.43 -2.12 -3.65
C ILE A 26 9.41 -3.48 -4.34
N ASP A 27 10.06 -3.62 -5.51
CA ASP A 27 10.20 -4.89 -6.20
C ASP A 27 10.80 -5.99 -5.31
N VAL A 28 11.89 -5.67 -4.62
CA VAL A 28 12.56 -6.63 -3.72
C VAL A 28 11.65 -7.00 -2.54
N ALA A 29 10.90 -6.05 -1.98
CA ALA A 29 9.96 -6.34 -0.89
C ALA A 29 8.84 -7.29 -1.35
N PHE A 30 8.15 -6.98 -2.45
CA PHE A 30 7.04 -7.80 -2.95
C PHE A 30 7.54 -9.18 -3.44
N ALA A 31 8.62 -9.23 -4.22
CA ALA A 31 9.13 -10.48 -4.73
C ALA A 31 9.76 -11.35 -3.63
N ARG A 32 10.76 -10.83 -2.91
CA ARG A 32 11.60 -11.66 -2.02
C ARG A 32 11.03 -11.82 -0.62
N ARG A 33 10.42 -10.77 -0.05
CA ARG A 33 9.93 -10.83 1.34
C ARG A 33 8.56 -11.46 1.45
N VAL A 34 7.75 -11.31 0.40
CA VAL A 34 6.37 -11.81 0.37
C VAL A 34 6.24 -13.03 -0.54
N ASN A 35 6.34 -12.87 -1.86
CA ASN A 35 5.98 -13.95 -2.79
C ASN A 35 6.90 -15.18 -2.72
N TYR A 36 8.21 -14.99 -2.51
CA TYR A 36 9.15 -16.11 -2.33
C TYR A 36 9.21 -16.63 -0.89
N ASN A 37 8.49 -16.00 0.03
CA ASN A 37 8.41 -16.46 1.40
C ASN A 37 7.15 -17.30 1.60
N TRP A 38 7.32 -18.62 1.52
CA TRP A 38 6.24 -19.59 1.67
C TRP A 38 5.47 -19.46 3.00
N ARG A 39 6.03 -18.81 4.02
CA ARG A 39 5.37 -18.60 5.32
C ARG A 39 4.42 -17.41 5.35
N VAL A 40 4.52 -16.48 4.39
CA VAL A 40 3.79 -15.21 4.44
C VAL A 40 2.47 -15.31 3.68
N LEU A 41 2.50 -15.77 2.43
CA LEU A 41 1.33 -15.84 1.54
C LEU A 41 1.30 -17.19 0.80
N GLN A 42 1.19 -18.29 1.56
CA GLN A 42 1.22 -19.63 0.98
C GLN A 42 0.04 -19.86 0.02
N GLY A 43 0.33 -20.11 -1.26
CA GLY A 43 -0.70 -20.34 -2.28
C GLY A 43 -1.41 -19.06 -2.76
N HIS A 44 -0.86 -17.89 -2.44
CA HIS A 44 -1.40 -16.59 -2.84
C HIS A 44 -0.30 -15.73 -3.47
N THR A 45 -0.70 -14.75 -4.28
CA THR A 45 0.22 -13.81 -4.92
C THR A 45 -0.10 -12.40 -4.45
N LEU A 46 0.95 -11.62 -4.22
CA LEU A 46 0.85 -10.19 -3.94
C LEU A 46 1.60 -9.45 -5.05
N SER A 47 0.89 -8.61 -5.78
CA SER A 47 1.46 -7.70 -6.79
C SER A 47 1.17 -6.26 -6.43
N TYR A 48 1.88 -5.33 -7.08
CA TYR A 48 1.69 -3.90 -6.85
C TYR A 48 1.67 -3.13 -8.15
N VAL A 49 1.05 -1.96 -8.11
CA VAL A 49 1.07 -0.98 -9.21
C VAL A 49 1.44 0.38 -8.65
N HIS A 50 2.30 1.10 -9.36
CA HIS A 50 2.53 2.50 -9.06
C HIS A 50 1.33 3.31 -9.50
N VAL A 51 0.72 4.00 -8.54
CA VAL A 51 -0.46 4.83 -8.78
C VAL A 51 -0.05 6.28 -8.59
N ASN A 52 -0.43 7.13 -9.54
CA ASN A 52 -0.36 8.57 -9.35
C ASN A 52 -1.71 9.05 -8.83
N VAL A 53 -1.74 10.00 -7.89
CA VAL A 53 -2.98 10.51 -7.27
C VAL A 53 -3.95 11.06 -8.31
N SER A 54 -3.41 11.59 -9.41
CA SER A 54 -4.15 12.14 -10.55
C SER A 54 -4.59 11.10 -11.59
N SER A 55 -4.14 9.85 -11.48
CA SER A 55 -4.50 8.79 -12.43
C SER A 55 -5.74 8.05 -11.94
N VAL A 56 -6.63 7.70 -12.87
CA VAL A 56 -7.81 6.87 -12.59
C VAL A 56 -7.31 5.56 -11.98
N LEU A 57 -7.66 5.30 -10.71
CA LEU A 57 -7.23 4.09 -10.03
C LEU A 57 -7.77 2.87 -10.78
N GLU A 58 -6.88 1.93 -11.06
CA GLU A 58 -7.29 0.62 -11.58
C GLU A 58 -8.23 -0.05 -10.58
N SER A 59 -9.29 -0.67 -11.11
CA SER A 59 -10.19 -1.49 -10.31
C SER A 59 -9.47 -2.75 -9.81
N GLY A 60 -9.89 -3.26 -8.66
CA GLY A 60 -9.36 -4.52 -8.09
C GLY A 60 -8.17 -4.37 -7.15
N LEU A 61 -7.86 -3.15 -6.68
CA LEU A 61 -6.88 -2.99 -5.61
C LEU A 61 -7.45 -3.50 -4.28
N SER A 62 -6.61 -4.20 -3.53
CA SER A 62 -6.89 -4.72 -2.19
C SER A 62 -6.47 -3.75 -1.08
N GLY A 63 -5.67 -2.72 -1.41
CA GLY A 63 -5.20 -1.72 -0.46
C GLY A 63 -4.27 -0.69 -1.09
N LEU A 64 -3.94 0.33 -0.31
CA LEU A 64 -3.07 1.44 -0.70
C LEU A 64 -1.88 1.56 0.25
N ILE A 65 -0.72 1.89 -0.31
CA ILE A 65 0.48 2.30 0.41
C ILE A 65 0.86 3.69 -0.08
N GLY A 66 0.83 4.68 0.81
CA GLY A 66 1.27 6.04 0.53
C GLY A 66 2.62 6.32 1.20
N VAL A 67 3.60 6.85 0.45
CA VAL A 67 4.91 7.23 1.00
C VAL A 67 5.31 8.62 0.52
N GLY A 68 5.42 9.56 1.43
CA GLY A 68 5.85 10.92 1.10
C GLY A 68 5.51 11.95 2.15
N SER A 69 5.46 13.21 1.71
CA SER A 69 5.08 14.35 2.54
C SER A 69 3.65 14.24 3.09
N CYS A 70 3.39 14.93 4.18
CA CYS A 70 2.09 14.92 4.85
C CYS A 70 0.96 15.40 3.94
N SER A 71 1.25 16.37 3.06
CA SER A 71 0.28 16.88 2.07
C SER A 71 -0.16 15.78 1.10
N LEU A 72 0.80 15.01 0.57
CA LEU A 72 0.50 13.85 -0.27
C LEU A 72 -0.29 12.79 0.50
N LEU A 73 0.11 12.49 1.75
CA LEU A 73 -0.57 11.48 2.55
C LEU A 73 -1.99 11.89 2.95
N ASP A 74 -2.28 13.19 3.12
CA ASP A 74 -3.64 13.70 3.34
C ASP A 74 -4.52 13.48 2.09
N GLU A 75 -3.97 13.71 0.89
CA GLU A 75 -4.66 13.41 -0.37
C GLU A 75 -4.91 11.90 -0.53
N VAL A 76 -3.89 11.08 -0.28
CA VAL A 76 -3.99 9.61 -0.35
C VAL A 76 -4.95 9.05 0.70
N SER A 77 -5.02 9.65 1.89
CA SER A 77 -5.99 9.30 2.94
C SER A 77 -7.42 9.63 2.54
N SER A 78 -7.62 10.77 1.87
CA SER A 78 -8.94 11.13 1.32
C SER A 78 -9.36 10.17 0.21
N LEU A 79 -8.42 9.81 -0.66
CA LEU A 79 -8.61 8.82 -1.71
C LEU A 79 -8.94 7.43 -1.16
N SER A 80 -8.21 6.94 -0.15
CA SER A 80 -8.45 5.62 0.44
C SER A 80 -9.83 5.52 1.07
N LYS A 81 -10.29 6.58 1.75
CA LYS A 81 -11.65 6.68 2.30
C LYS A 81 -12.70 6.65 1.20
N SER A 82 -12.48 7.38 0.10
CA SER A 82 -13.41 7.39 -1.04
C SER A 82 -13.53 6.01 -1.69
N LEU A 83 -12.44 5.26 -1.75
CA LEU A 83 -12.39 3.93 -2.36
C LEU A 83 -12.69 2.80 -1.36
N GLN A 84 -12.88 3.12 -0.08
CA GLN A 84 -13.03 2.16 1.01
C GLN A 84 -11.90 1.13 1.07
N LEU A 85 -10.68 1.55 0.73
CA LEU A 85 -9.50 0.70 0.75
C LEU A 85 -8.68 0.92 2.03
N PRO A 86 -8.08 -0.14 2.61
CA PRO A 86 -7.13 0.02 3.71
C PRO A 86 -5.90 0.79 3.22
N LEU A 87 -5.38 1.68 4.06
CA LEU A 87 -4.21 2.51 3.78
C LEU A 87 -3.10 2.29 4.81
N ILE A 88 -1.89 2.01 4.31
CA ILE A 88 -0.64 2.14 5.07
C ILE A 88 0.05 3.42 4.61
N ALA A 89 0.20 4.38 5.52
CA ALA A 89 0.83 5.66 5.22
C ALA A 89 2.18 5.76 5.92
N LEU A 90 3.23 6.08 5.15
CA LEU A 90 4.61 6.20 5.61
C LEU A 90 5.09 7.63 5.36
N PRO A 91 5.05 8.51 6.37
CA PRO A 91 5.52 9.88 6.24
C PRO A 91 7.04 9.92 6.11
N THR A 92 7.54 10.72 5.17
CA THR A 92 8.99 10.95 4.99
C THR A 92 9.52 12.12 5.81
N GLY A 93 8.64 12.81 6.55
CA GLY A 93 8.97 13.90 7.45
C GLY A 93 8.07 13.94 8.67
N LEU A 94 8.31 14.92 9.55
CA LEU A 94 7.45 15.15 10.71
C LEU A 94 6.14 15.78 10.26
N CYS A 95 5.04 15.12 10.58
CA CYS A 95 3.71 15.60 10.27
C CYS A 95 3.02 16.11 11.54
N ASP A 96 2.27 17.20 11.43
CA ASP A 96 1.40 17.64 12.51
C ASP A 96 0.35 16.55 12.80
N SER A 97 0.43 15.98 13.99
CA SER A 97 -0.37 14.85 14.46
C SER A 97 -1.89 15.09 14.37
N ALA A 98 -2.31 16.35 14.35
CA ALA A 98 -3.71 16.73 14.17
C ALA A 98 -4.28 16.36 12.78
N ARG A 99 -3.45 16.26 11.74
CA ARG A 99 -3.91 15.98 10.36
C ARG A 99 -4.01 14.50 10.04
N LEU A 100 -3.08 13.69 10.55
CA LEU A 100 -2.99 12.26 10.23
C LEU A 100 -3.83 11.34 11.13
N SER A 101 -4.30 11.82 12.29
CA SER A 101 -4.87 10.97 13.36
C SER A 101 -6.28 10.42 13.13
N LYS A 102 -6.98 10.78 12.05
CA LYS A 102 -8.31 10.20 11.75
C LYS A 102 -8.22 9.05 10.74
N GLY A 103 -7.84 7.88 11.25
CA GLY A 103 -8.06 6.59 10.59
C GLY A 103 -6.82 5.81 10.13
N MET A 104 -5.61 6.26 10.47
CA MET A 104 -4.40 5.48 10.16
C MET A 104 -4.09 4.47 11.27
N LEU A 105 -3.77 3.23 10.87
CA LEU A 105 -3.03 2.31 11.71
C LEU A 105 -1.61 2.87 11.89
N GLN A 106 -1.39 3.53 13.03
CA GLN A 106 -0.07 4.01 13.40
C GLN A 106 0.78 2.81 13.84
N LEU A 107 1.77 2.44 13.03
CA LEU A 107 2.80 1.49 13.44
C LEU A 107 3.76 2.22 14.38
N VAL A 108 3.55 2.03 15.70
CA VAL A 108 4.48 2.46 16.75
C VAL A 108 5.51 1.33 16.90
N PHE A 109 6.79 1.65 16.70
CA PHE A 109 7.91 0.76 16.99
C PHE A 109 8.36 0.92 18.45
#